data_AF-A0A5B0G746-F1
#
_entry.id   AF-A0A5B0G746-F1
#
_cell.length_a   1.000
_cell.length_b   1.000
_cell.length_c   1.000
_cell.angle_alpha   90.00
_cell.angle_beta   90.00
_cell.angle_gamma   90.00
#
_symmetry.space_group_name_H-M   'P 1'
#
loop_
_entity.id
_entity.type
_entity.pdbx_description
1 polymer ?
#
loop_
_entity_poly.entity_id
_entity_poly.type
_entity_poly.pdbx_seq_one_letter_code
_entity_poly.pdbx_strand_id
1 'polypeptide(L)' 'ETCKANGIDPYGYLTWLFRCLPLAKTVDDYDALLPWKMPSGPR' A
#
# COMPACT_ATOMS: atom_id res chain seq x y z
N GLU A 1 1.63 -12.18 11.44
CA GLU A 1 0.44 -11.93 10.58
C GLU A 1 -0.02 -10.49 10.78
N THR A 2 0.49 -9.55 9.99
CA THR A 2 0.30 -8.10 10.26
C THR A 2 -0.73 -7.44 9.32
N CYS A 3 -1.09 -8.12 8.22
CA CYS A 3 -2.07 -7.62 7.24
C CYS A 3 -3.53 -7.91 7.65
N LYS A 4 -3.82 -9.09 8.22
CA LYS A 4 -5.17 -9.44 8.71
C LYS A 4 -5.64 -8.57 9.88
N ALA A 5 -4.72 -8.15 10.75
CA ALA A 5 -5.04 -7.40 11.97
C ALA A 5 -5.59 -5.99 11.70
N ASN A 6 -5.37 -5.44 10.50
CA ASN A 6 -5.84 -4.10 10.11
C ASN A 6 -7.01 -4.14 9.11
N GLY A 7 -7.57 -5.32 8.81
CA GLY A 7 -8.65 -5.46 7.82
C GLY A 7 -8.21 -5.12 6.38
N ILE A 8 -6.90 -5.07 6.13
CA ILE A 8 -6.34 -4.77 4.81
C ILE A 8 -6.17 -6.09 4.08
N ASP A 9 -6.81 -6.21 2.92
CA ASP A 9 -6.64 -7.37 2.05
C ASP A 9 -5.16 -7.46 1.59
N PRO A 10 -4.42 -8.51 1.99
CA PRO A 10 -2.99 -8.61 1.70
C PRO A 10 -2.73 -8.66 0.19
N TYR A 11 -3.66 -9.21 -0.58
CA TYR A 11 -3.54 -9.30 -2.03
C TYR A 11 -3.76 -7.94 -2.70
N GLY A 12 -4.75 -7.16 -2.25
CA GLY A 12 -5.01 -5.79 -2.67
C GLY A 12 -3.83 -4.86 -2.37
N TYR A 13 -3.19 -5.03 -1.20
CA TYR A 13 -1.97 -4.30 -0.86
C TYR A 13 -0.81 -4.61 -1.80
N LEU A 14 -0.52 -5.89 -2.04
CA LEU A 14 0.56 -6.28 -2.95
C LEU A 14 0.30 -5.78 -4.37
N THR A 15 -0.93 -5.91 -4.87
CA THR A 15 -1.31 -5.43 -6.21
C THR A 15 -1.14 -3.92 -6.34
N TRP A 16 -1.57 -3.15 -5.34
CA TRP A 16 -1.40 -1.71 -5.30
C TRP A 16 0.08 -1.31 -5.18
N LEU A 17 0.84 -1.98 -4.31
CA LEU A 17 2.27 -1.78 -4.12
C LEU A 17 3.04 -1.97 -5.44
N PHE A 18 2.78 -3.06 -6.17
CA PHE A 18 3.43 -3.30 -7.47
C PHE A 18 3.05 -2.29 -8.54
N ARG A 19 1.86 -1.69 -8.44
CA ARG A 19 1.40 -0.65 -9.37
C ARG A 19 2.05 0.71 -9.09
N CYS A 20 2.33 1.00 -7.82
CA CYS A 20 2.97 2.26 -7.41
C CYS A 20 4.50 2.17 -7.34
N LEU A 21 5.08 0.98 -7.20
CA LEU A 21 6.53 0.72 -7.29
C LEU A 21 7.24 1.36 -8.50
N PRO A 22 6.72 1.28 -9.73
CA PRO A 22 7.35 1.95 -10.88
C PRO A 22 7.20 3.48 -10.88
N LEU A 23 6.28 4.02 -10.08
CA LEU A 23 6.04 5.46 -9.94
C LEU A 23 6.86 6.06 -8.79
N ALA A 24 7.18 5.27 -7.77
CA ALA A 24 7.98 5.69 -6.64
C ALA A 24 9.44 5.95 -7.06
N LYS A 25 9.89 7.19 -6.89
CA LYS A 25 11.27 7.61 -7.20
C LYS A 25 12.02 8.14 -5.99
N THR A 26 11.30 8.56 -4.97
CA THR A 26 11.87 9.19 -3.78
C THR A 26 11.54 8.38 -2.53
N VAL A 27 12.35 8.56 -1.48
CA VAL A 27 12.09 7.94 -0.16
C VAL A 27 10.69 8.26 0.36
N ASP A 28 10.16 9.46 0.07
CA ASP A 28 8.82 9.86 0.46
C ASP A 28 7.74 9.03 -0.24
N ASP A 29 7.93 8.73 -1.54
CA ASP A 29 7.02 7.83 -2.27
C ASP A 29 7.00 6.44 -1.62
N TYR A 30 8.16 5.92 -1.18
CA TYR A 30 8.23 4.63 -0.48
C TYR A 30 7.56 4.66 0.90
N ASP A 31 7.58 5.78 1.63
CA ASP A 31 6.78 5.93 2.85
C ASP A 31 5.28 5.89 2.53
N ALA A 32 4.87 6.52 1.43
CA ALA A 32 3.49 6.47 0.97
C ALA A 32 3.06 5.04 0.58
N LEU A 33 3.98 4.15 0.20
CA LEU A 33 3.72 2.74 -0.13
C LEU A 33 3.48 1.83 1.09
N LEU A 34 3.55 2.35 2.31
CA LEU A 34 3.37 1.55 3.51
C LEU A 34 1.91 1.05 3.64
N PRO A 35 1.68 -0.13 4.25
CA PRO A 35 0.37 -0.77 4.24
C PRO A 35 -0.74 0.07 4.89
N TRP A 36 -0.41 0.92 5.87
CA TRP A 36 -1.34 1.85 6.52
C TRP A 36 -1.53 3.19 5.78
N LYS A 37 -0.67 3.50 4.81
CA LYS A 37 -0.78 4.69 3.96
C LYS A 37 -1.60 4.44 2.69
N MET A 38 -1.99 3.19 2.44
CA MET A 38 -2.89 2.86 1.33
C MET A 38 -4.15 3.73 1.42
N PRO A 39 -4.48 4.53 0.39
CA PRO A 39 -5.73 5.25 0.36
C PRO A 39 -6.84 4.19 0.35
N SER A 40 -7.59 4.11 1.45
CA SER A 40 -8.85 3.39 1.48
C SER A 40 -9.68 4.01 0.35
N GLY A 41 -10.03 3.21 -0.66
CA GLY A 41 -10.74 3.69 -1.85
C GLY A 41 -11.97 4.54 -1.48
N PRO A 42 -12.47 5.37 -2.42
CA PRO A 42 -13.47 6.38 -2.11
C PRO A 42 -14.69 5.74 -1.43
N ARG A 43 -15.17 6.39 -0.37
CA ARG A 43 -16.51 6.16 0.18
C ARG A 43 -17.57 6.58 -0.82
#